data_AF-A0A069D8X2-F1
#
_entry.id   AF-A0A069D8X2-F1
#
_cell.length_a   1.000
_cell.length_b   1.000
_cell.length_c   1.000
_cell.angle_alpha   90.00
_cell.angle_beta   90.00
_cell.angle_gamma   90.00
#
_symmetry.space_group_name_H-M   'P 1'
#
loop_
_entity.id
_entity.type
_entity.pdbx_description
1 polymer ?
#
loop_
_entity_poly.entity_id
_entity_poly.type
_entity_poly.pdbx_seq_one_letter_code
_entity_poly.pdbx_strand_id
1 'polypeptide(L)'
;MPEARLEQYKAEAHFLRAYYVHLLWKFWGNIPYFEEPLTSAPYMAKQFKADDIYKEIMEDIDFAATEGKLPMKVSAANTGRVSRAAVLMLKARVVLYQKDASRYAELAKDMEELISTGGYDLYSNFDAMWNDENEFCVESIFESNQLPEGKSWASGWQGYGTNLPAFISPNGLTDPAEVFKGGWGFGPVRQAAYAVYEDGDTRLAGSINAWPEGSYTPRFQDTGLFMRKYSARIGYNPPPGDQDLNYCNNVRIFRFAEALLNYAELVVIHGQTEVNGLSAQSCLDRIRKRAFGADNSIPATAENIKLERRREFLGEGMRFWDIVRWGDTSLLNDNDAAHNSVRTWNDYMKYLPIPQGELDKTKGTEYELEQNTGWN
;
A
#
# COMPACT_ATOMS: atom_id res chain seq x y z
N MET A 1 2.39 -32.45 -12.97
CA MET A 1 2.69 -31.01 -13.23
C MET A 1 4.18 -30.90 -13.48
N PRO A 2 4.65 -30.13 -14.48
CA PRO A 2 6.09 -29.92 -14.69
C PRO A 2 6.76 -29.31 -13.46
N GLU A 3 8.00 -29.69 -13.17
CA GLU A 3 8.76 -29.23 -11.99
C GLU A 3 8.86 -27.70 -11.92
N ALA A 4 9.18 -27.03 -13.03
CA ALA A 4 9.21 -25.56 -13.10
C ALA A 4 7.87 -24.91 -12.71
N ARG A 5 6.74 -25.55 -13.04
CA ARG A 5 5.41 -25.04 -12.67
C ARG A 5 5.08 -25.28 -11.20
N LEU A 6 5.58 -26.38 -10.62
CA LEU A 6 5.49 -26.61 -9.18
C LEU A 6 6.29 -25.56 -8.41
N GLU A 7 7.52 -25.28 -8.81
CA GLU A 7 8.38 -24.30 -8.16
C GLU A 7 7.82 -22.87 -8.27
N GLN A 8 7.23 -22.54 -9.42
CA GLN A 8 6.48 -21.28 -9.57
C GLN A 8 5.33 -21.21 -8.55
N TYR A 9 4.51 -22.25 -8.44
CA TYR A 9 3.36 -22.24 -7.51
C TYR A 9 3.78 -22.15 -6.05
N LYS A 10 4.88 -22.81 -5.68
CA LYS A 10 5.47 -22.65 -4.34
C LYS A 10 5.89 -21.20 -4.11
N ALA A 11 6.62 -20.59 -5.04
CA ALA A 11 7.06 -19.20 -4.90
C ALA A 11 5.87 -18.22 -4.80
N GLU A 12 4.80 -18.44 -5.56
CA GLU A 12 3.56 -17.67 -5.44
C GLU A 12 2.91 -17.84 -4.05
N ALA A 13 2.86 -19.08 -3.52
CA ALA A 13 2.32 -19.35 -2.20
C ALA A 13 3.16 -18.73 -1.07
N HIS A 14 4.49 -18.83 -1.15
CA HIS A 14 5.41 -18.18 -0.21
C HIS A 14 5.26 -16.66 -0.24
N PHE A 15 5.16 -16.04 -1.42
CA PHE A 15 4.88 -14.62 -1.53
C PHE A 15 3.55 -14.24 -0.86
N LEU A 16 2.47 -15.00 -1.09
CA LEU A 16 1.17 -14.70 -0.48
C LEU A 16 1.22 -14.86 1.05
N ARG A 17 1.89 -15.90 1.56
CA ARG A 17 2.10 -16.08 3.00
C ARG A 17 2.89 -14.91 3.59
N ALA A 18 4.04 -14.57 3.01
CA ALA A 18 4.80 -13.38 3.39
C ALA A 18 3.96 -12.11 3.33
N TYR A 19 3.15 -11.91 2.29
CA TYR A 19 2.31 -10.74 2.14
C TYR A 19 1.25 -10.65 3.24
N TYR A 20 0.53 -11.72 3.58
CA TYR A 20 -0.45 -11.64 4.65
C TYR A 20 0.19 -11.55 6.03
N VAL A 21 1.27 -12.28 6.27
CA VAL A 21 2.02 -12.25 7.53
C VAL A 21 2.67 -10.88 7.75
N HIS A 22 3.21 -10.21 6.71
CA HIS A 22 3.74 -8.85 6.87
C HIS A 22 2.66 -7.84 7.25
N LEU A 23 1.42 -8.00 6.77
CA LEU A 23 0.32 -7.14 7.18
C LEU A 23 0.05 -7.36 8.66
N LEU A 24 -0.13 -8.61 9.10
CA LEU A 24 -0.37 -8.95 10.49
C LEU A 24 0.75 -8.42 11.42
N TRP A 25 2.00 -8.68 11.04
CA TRP A 25 3.19 -8.24 11.77
C TRP A 25 3.30 -6.71 11.86
N LYS A 26 3.10 -6.00 10.75
CA LYS A 26 3.19 -4.55 10.70
C LYS A 26 2.10 -3.89 11.55
N PHE A 27 0.88 -4.43 11.51
CA PHE A 27 -0.26 -3.89 12.27
C PHE A 27 -0.25 -4.28 13.76
N TRP A 28 0.07 -5.53 14.11
CA TRP A 28 -0.06 -6.04 15.49
C TRP A 28 1.24 -6.47 16.15
N GLY A 29 2.39 -6.44 15.46
CA GLY A 29 3.67 -6.82 16.05
C GLY A 29 3.74 -8.31 16.37
N ASN A 30 3.44 -8.67 17.62
CA ASN A 30 3.48 -10.05 18.09
C ASN A 30 2.20 -10.79 17.67
N ILE A 31 2.35 -11.82 16.84
CA ILE A 31 1.21 -12.53 16.26
C ILE A 31 1.35 -14.06 16.42
N PRO A 32 0.24 -14.80 16.45
CA PRO A 32 0.25 -16.24 16.24
C PRO A 32 0.82 -16.58 14.86
N TYR A 33 1.67 -17.61 14.79
CA TYR A 33 2.23 -18.08 13.53
C TYR A 33 2.34 -19.60 13.49
N PHE A 34 2.07 -20.15 12.31
CA PHE A 34 2.11 -21.57 12.01
C PHE A 34 2.30 -21.75 10.50
N GLU A 35 2.99 -22.81 10.11
CA GLU A 35 3.19 -23.16 8.70
C GLU A 35 2.35 -24.38 8.29
N GLU A 36 2.09 -25.26 9.24
CA GLU A 36 1.32 -26.48 9.02
C GLU A 36 -0.16 -26.26 9.35
N PRO A 37 -1.08 -26.89 8.61
CA PRO A 37 -2.51 -26.79 8.91
C PRO A 37 -2.82 -27.23 10.36
N LEU A 38 -3.58 -26.42 11.07
CA LEU A 38 -4.10 -26.78 12.39
C LEU A 38 -5.27 -27.77 12.21
N THR A 39 -5.00 -29.07 12.26
CA THR A 39 -6.00 -30.12 11.95
C THR A 39 -6.79 -30.63 13.16
N SER A 40 -6.48 -30.16 14.36
CA SER A 40 -7.17 -30.55 15.60
C SER A 40 -7.32 -29.36 16.54
N ALA A 41 -8.36 -29.41 17.39
CA ALA A 41 -8.55 -28.45 18.47
C ALA A 41 -7.27 -28.33 19.33
N PRO A 42 -6.94 -27.13 19.85
CA PRO A 42 -7.79 -25.94 19.91
C PRO A 42 -7.78 -25.03 18.66
N TYR A 43 -7.10 -25.40 17.57
CA TYR A 43 -6.93 -24.53 16.38
C TYR A 43 -6.28 -23.17 16.71
N MET A 44 -5.32 -23.19 17.64
CA MET A 44 -4.55 -22.04 18.08
C MET A 44 -3.07 -22.30 17.83
N ALA A 45 -2.29 -21.23 17.69
CA ALA A 45 -0.85 -21.29 17.49
C ALA A 45 -0.14 -20.37 18.49
N LYS A 46 1.13 -20.69 18.76
CA LYS A 46 1.99 -19.90 19.62
C LYS A 46 2.09 -18.47 19.09
N GLN A 47 2.00 -17.49 19.98
CA GLN A 47 2.33 -16.10 19.66
C GLN A 47 3.85 -15.93 19.59
N PHE A 48 4.35 -15.44 18.46
CA PHE A 48 5.75 -15.13 18.25
C PHE A 48 6.00 -13.64 18.49
N LYS A 49 7.25 -13.32 18.83
CA LYS A 49 7.68 -11.92 18.92
C LYS A 49 7.89 -11.35 17.52
N ALA A 50 7.68 -10.05 17.37
CA ALA A 50 7.75 -9.36 16.08
C ALA A 50 9.06 -9.62 15.31
N ASP A 51 10.22 -9.68 16.00
CA ASP A 51 11.51 -9.95 15.35
C ASP A 51 11.67 -11.40 14.89
N ASP A 52 10.97 -12.36 15.50
CA ASP A 52 10.97 -13.74 15.04
C ASP A 52 10.06 -13.89 13.81
N ILE A 53 8.89 -13.25 13.82
CA ILE A 53 8.01 -13.19 12.64
C ILE A 53 8.68 -12.54 11.44
N TYR A 54 9.51 -11.51 11.66
CA TYR A 54 10.30 -10.90 10.59
C TYR A 54 11.18 -11.94 9.87
N LYS A 55 11.79 -12.87 10.61
CA LYS A 55 12.64 -13.93 10.02
C LYS A 55 11.79 -14.85 9.14
N GLU A 56 10.63 -15.29 9.63
CA GLU A 56 9.69 -16.13 8.87
C GLU A 56 9.24 -15.44 7.56
N ILE A 57 8.91 -14.15 7.62
CA ILE A 57 8.56 -13.36 6.43
C ILE A 57 9.74 -13.32 5.44
N MET A 58 10.96 -13.11 5.95
CA MET A 58 12.14 -13.02 5.09
C MET A 58 12.51 -14.36 4.46
N GLU A 59 12.31 -15.49 5.15
CA GLU A 59 12.53 -16.83 4.57
C GLU A 59 11.60 -17.07 3.38
N ASP A 60 10.32 -16.71 3.49
CA ASP A 60 9.35 -16.78 2.40
C ASP A 60 9.73 -15.86 1.23
N ILE A 61 10.14 -14.62 1.53
CA ILE A 61 10.54 -13.64 0.53
C ILE A 61 11.80 -14.11 -0.21
N ASP A 62 12.82 -14.57 0.50
CA ASP A 62 14.08 -15.03 -0.09
C ASP A 62 13.84 -16.30 -0.95
N PHE A 63 12.98 -17.21 -0.49
CA PHE A 63 12.54 -18.35 -1.29
C PHE A 63 11.86 -17.91 -2.59
N ALA A 64 10.90 -16.99 -2.51
CA ALA A 64 10.13 -16.54 -3.67
C ALA A 64 10.94 -15.65 -4.63
N ALA A 65 11.95 -14.93 -4.11
CA ALA A 65 12.83 -14.05 -4.89
C ALA A 65 13.92 -14.81 -5.66
N THR A 66 14.12 -16.10 -5.39
CA THR A 66 15.13 -16.93 -6.05
C THR A 66 14.98 -16.87 -7.57
N GLU A 67 16.08 -16.56 -8.27
CA GLU A 67 16.11 -16.45 -9.73
C GLU A 67 15.59 -17.73 -10.40
N GLY A 68 14.78 -17.57 -11.44
CA GLY A 68 14.19 -18.67 -12.19
C GLY A 68 12.88 -19.25 -11.63
N LYS A 69 12.49 -18.95 -10.38
CA LYS A 69 11.19 -19.39 -9.83
C LYS A 69 10.01 -18.54 -10.30
N LEU A 70 10.22 -17.23 -10.40
CA LEU A 70 9.23 -16.26 -10.89
C LEU A 70 9.89 -15.38 -11.97
N PRO A 71 9.17 -15.04 -13.05
CA PRO A 71 9.67 -14.07 -14.01
C PRO A 71 9.68 -12.67 -13.40
N MET A 72 10.62 -11.81 -13.82
CA MET A 72 10.67 -10.41 -13.36
C MET A 72 9.36 -9.66 -13.64
N LYS A 73 8.78 -9.90 -14.82
CA LYS A 73 7.45 -9.45 -15.22
C LYS A 73 6.66 -10.62 -15.80
N VAL A 74 5.39 -10.75 -15.41
CA VAL A 74 4.52 -11.79 -15.94
C VAL A 74 4.15 -11.53 -17.41
N SER A 75 3.85 -12.59 -18.15
CA SER A 75 3.29 -12.46 -19.50
C SER A 75 1.84 -11.98 -19.46
N ALA A 76 1.34 -11.44 -20.58
CA ALA A 76 -0.04 -10.96 -20.68
C ALA A 76 -1.10 -12.02 -20.28
N ALA A 77 -0.85 -13.30 -20.57
CA ALA A 77 -1.74 -14.40 -20.20
C ALA A 77 -1.75 -14.73 -18.70
N ASN A 78 -0.77 -14.21 -17.94
CA ASN A 78 -0.62 -14.40 -16.50
C ASN A 78 -0.73 -13.08 -15.73
N THR A 79 -1.30 -12.04 -16.35
CA THR A 79 -1.52 -10.74 -15.72
C THR A 79 -2.24 -10.90 -14.38
N GLY A 80 -1.76 -10.18 -13.36
CA GLY A 80 -2.27 -10.27 -11.99
C GLY A 80 -1.63 -11.37 -11.13
N ARG A 81 -0.86 -12.30 -11.70
CA ARG A 81 -0.07 -13.27 -10.90
C ARG A 81 1.18 -12.61 -10.32
N VAL A 82 1.72 -13.22 -9.26
CA VAL A 82 2.94 -12.74 -8.59
C VAL A 82 4.12 -12.81 -9.57
N SER A 83 4.83 -11.69 -9.70
CA SER A 83 6.12 -11.61 -10.39
C SER A 83 7.27 -11.54 -9.38
N ARG A 84 8.51 -11.79 -9.81
CA ARG A 84 9.68 -11.55 -8.97
C ARG A 84 9.77 -10.08 -8.58
N ALA A 85 9.39 -9.13 -9.44
CA ALA A 85 9.31 -7.72 -9.07
C ALA A 85 8.35 -7.47 -7.89
N ALA A 86 7.19 -8.14 -7.84
CA ALA A 86 6.27 -8.02 -6.70
C ALA A 86 6.91 -8.52 -5.39
N VAL A 87 7.68 -9.62 -5.44
CA VAL A 87 8.44 -10.13 -4.29
C VAL A 87 9.50 -9.13 -3.84
N LEU A 88 10.27 -8.55 -4.76
CA LEU A 88 11.30 -7.56 -4.44
C LEU A 88 10.70 -6.27 -3.85
N MET A 89 9.52 -5.85 -4.31
CA MET A 89 8.79 -4.73 -3.71
C MET A 89 8.30 -5.04 -2.29
N LEU A 90 7.83 -6.26 -2.04
CA LEU A 90 7.48 -6.70 -0.68
C LEU A 90 8.71 -6.73 0.23
N LYS A 91 9.83 -7.27 -0.26
CA LYS A 91 11.14 -7.24 0.43
C LYS A 91 11.52 -5.82 0.82
N ALA A 92 11.38 -4.87 -0.11
CA ALA A 92 11.67 -3.46 0.16
C ALA A 92 10.85 -2.91 1.32
N ARG A 93 9.52 -3.13 1.31
CA ARG A 93 8.64 -2.67 2.40
C ARG A 93 9.01 -3.30 3.74
N VAL A 94 9.25 -4.61 3.76
CA VAL A 94 9.53 -5.36 5.00
C VAL A 94 10.88 -4.97 5.59
N VAL A 95 11.95 -4.95 4.78
CA VAL A 95 13.31 -4.59 5.21
C VAL A 95 13.39 -3.13 5.67
N LEU A 96 12.82 -2.19 4.91
CA LEU A 96 12.82 -0.76 5.27
C LEU A 96 11.97 -0.47 6.52
N TYR A 97 10.88 -1.22 6.73
CA TYR A 97 10.06 -1.07 7.94
C TYR A 97 10.76 -1.65 9.18
N GLN A 98 11.39 -2.84 9.06
CA GLN A 98 12.20 -3.43 10.13
C GLN A 98 13.46 -2.62 10.44
N LYS A 99 13.92 -1.81 9.49
CA LYS A 99 15.20 -1.10 9.51
C LYS A 99 16.41 -2.04 9.53
N ASP A 100 16.31 -3.16 8.82
CA ASP A 100 17.42 -4.13 8.73
C ASP A 100 18.51 -3.62 7.78
N ALA A 101 19.45 -2.85 8.34
CA ALA A 101 20.57 -2.27 7.61
C ALA A 101 21.49 -3.32 6.96
N SER A 102 21.49 -4.57 7.44
CA SER A 102 22.31 -5.64 6.85
C SER A 102 21.85 -6.02 5.44
N ARG A 103 20.58 -5.74 5.12
CA ARG A 103 19.94 -6.07 3.84
C ARG A 103 19.90 -4.91 2.85
N TYR A 104 20.27 -3.69 3.25
CA TYR A 104 20.11 -2.50 2.40
C TYR A 104 20.94 -2.54 1.13
N ALA A 105 22.17 -3.07 1.17
CA ALA A 105 23.02 -3.17 0.00
C ALA A 105 22.48 -4.18 -1.03
N GLU A 106 21.90 -5.28 -0.56
CA GLU A 106 21.20 -6.25 -1.38
C GLU A 106 19.93 -5.63 -1.99
N LEU A 107 19.13 -4.97 -1.16
CA LEU A 107 17.90 -4.33 -1.59
C LEU A 107 18.14 -3.21 -2.62
N ALA A 108 19.23 -2.44 -2.50
CA ALA A 108 19.60 -1.43 -3.49
C ALA A 108 19.88 -2.07 -4.86
N LYS A 109 20.52 -3.24 -4.90
CA LYS A 109 20.73 -4.00 -6.14
C LYS A 109 19.43 -4.56 -6.70
N ASP A 110 18.55 -5.09 -5.84
CA ASP A 110 17.24 -5.60 -6.23
C ASP A 110 16.36 -4.50 -6.88
N MET A 111 16.36 -3.29 -6.28
CA MET A 111 15.64 -2.14 -6.82
C MET A 111 16.27 -1.64 -8.12
N GLU A 112 17.60 -1.60 -8.22
CA GLU A 112 18.28 -1.24 -9.47
C GLU A 112 17.96 -2.22 -10.60
N GLU A 113 18.02 -3.53 -10.35
CA GLU A 113 17.68 -4.58 -11.33
C GLU A 113 16.25 -4.39 -11.85
N LEU A 114 15.30 -4.16 -10.94
CA LEU A 114 13.90 -3.89 -11.27
C LEU A 114 13.76 -2.62 -12.13
N ILE A 115 14.45 -1.53 -11.74
CA ILE A 115 14.39 -0.23 -12.42
C ILE A 115 14.97 -0.30 -13.84
N SER A 116 16.10 -0.97 -14.00
CA SER A 116 16.88 -0.98 -15.25
C SER A 116 16.42 -2.06 -16.22
N THR A 117 15.99 -3.22 -15.72
CA THR A 117 15.73 -4.41 -16.57
C THR A 117 14.35 -5.04 -16.35
N GLY A 118 13.55 -4.55 -15.40
CA GLY A 118 12.28 -5.17 -15.03
C GLY A 118 11.16 -5.04 -16.06
N GLY A 119 11.31 -4.18 -17.07
CA GLY A 119 10.29 -3.95 -18.10
C GLY A 119 9.06 -3.19 -17.59
N TYR A 120 9.25 -2.38 -16.53
CA TYR A 120 8.26 -1.46 -15.98
C TYR A 120 8.71 -0.02 -16.23
N ASP A 121 7.77 0.93 -16.25
CA ASP A 121 8.08 2.35 -16.38
C ASP A 121 6.95 3.20 -15.76
N LEU A 122 7.19 4.49 -15.58
CA LEU A 122 6.15 5.43 -15.15
C LEU A 122 5.06 5.56 -16.21
N TYR A 123 3.81 5.46 -15.80
CA TYR A 123 2.69 5.75 -16.67
C TYR A 123 2.62 7.26 -16.89
N SER A 124 2.57 7.69 -18.15
CA SER A 124 2.78 9.10 -18.52
C SER A 124 1.72 10.03 -17.93
N ASN A 125 0.45 9.61 -17.94
CA ASN A 125 -0.66 10.38 -17.39
C ASN A 125 -1.05 9.86 -16.00
N PHE A 126 -0.60 10.56 -14.96
CA PHE A 126 -0.84 10.16 -13.57
C PHE A 126 -2.32 9.99 -13.22
N ASP A 127 -3.22 10.84 -13.73
CA ASP A 127 -4.65 10.75 -13.42
C ASP A 127 -5.30 9.55 -14.13
N ALA A 128 -5.01 9.37 -15.43
CA ALA A 128 -5.61 8.30 -16.22
C ALA A 128 -5.19 6.90 -15.73
N MET A 129 -4.03 6.78 -15.09
CA MET A 129 -3.57 5.52 -14.49
C MET A 129 -4.58 4.92 -13.51
N TRP A 130 -5.44 5.72 -12.88
CA TRP A 130 -6.44 5.25 -11.90
C TRP A 130 -7.77 4.79 -12.53
N ASN A 131 -7.89 4.79 -13.85
CA ASN A 131 -9.06 4.31 -14.56
C ASN A 131 -9.02 2.78 -14.73
N ASP A 132 -10.21 2.16 -14.80
CA ASP A 132 -10.42 0.70 -14.97
C ASP A 132 -9.72 0.16 -16.23
N GLU A 133 -9.79 0.92 -17.32
CA GLU A 133 -9.15 0.59 -18.60
C GLU A 133 -7.61 0.57 -18.54
N ASN A 134 -7.02 1.14 -17.48
CA ASN A 134 -5.58 1.24 -17.26
C ASN A 134 -5.09 0.37 -16.09
N GLU A 135 -5.89 -0.61 -15.66
CA GLU A 135 -5.42 -1.71 -14.82
C GLU A 135 -4.24 -2.44 -15.45
N PHE A 136 -3.31 -2.89 -14.62
CA PHE A 136 -2.10 -3.58 -15.06
C PHE A 136 -1.29 -2.83 -16.12
N CYS A 137 -1.37 -1.49 -16.12
CA CYS A 137 -0.56 -0.65 -17.02
C CYS A 137 0.95 -0.84 -16.78
N VAL A 138 1.77 -0.17 -17.58
CA VAL A 138 3.24 -0.32 -17.54
C VAL A 138 3.87 0.01 -16.17
N GLU A 139 3.21 0.83 -15.34
CA GLU A 139 3.67 1.18 -13.99
C GLU A 139 3.27 0.15 -12.93
N SER A 140 2.26 -0.68 -13.21
CA SER A 140 1.72 -1.64 -12.26
C SER A 140 2.63 -2.85 -12.10
N ILE A 141 2.99 -3.17 -10.85
CA ILE A 141 3.78 -4.36 -10.50
C ILE A 141 2.88 -5.46 -9.94
N PHE A 142 1.97 -5.10 -9.03
CA PHE A 142 1.01 -6.05 -8.45
C PHE A 142 -0.25 -5.33 -7.99
N GLU A 143 -1.42 -5.90 -8.32
CA GLU A 143 -2.72 -5.34 -7.97
C GLU A 143 -3.61 -6.42 -7.34
N SER A 144 -4.46 -6.02 -6.41
CA SER A 144 -5.58 -6.86 -5.96
C SER A 144 -6.71 -6.74 -6.99
N ASN A 145 -6.88 -7.78 -7.80
CA ASN A 145 -7.94 -7.84 -8.81
C ASN A 145 -9.33 -7.77 -8.14
N GLN A 146 -10.22 -6.90 -8.64
CA GLN A 146 -11.62 -6.81 -8.20
C GLN A 146 -12.55 -7.14 -9.36
N LEU A 147 -13.65 -7.82 -9.05
CA LEU A 147 -14.74 -8.04 -10.00
C LEU A 147 -16.05 -7.56 -9.37
N PRO A 148 -17.02 -7.04 -10.16
CA PRO A 148 -18.27 -6.52 -9.63
C PRO A 148 -19.26 -7.65 -9.25
N GLU A 149 -18.75 -8.72 -8.65
CA GLU A 149 -19.45 -9.97 -8.40
C GLU A 149 -19.31 -10.41 -6.94
N GLY A 150 -20.45 -10.78 -6.35
CA GLY A 150 -20.50 -11.66 -5.17
C GLY A 150 -20.81 -10.99 -3.84
N LYS A 151 -20.59 -9.68 -3.67
CA LYS A 151 -20.89 -9.02 -2.39
C LYS A 151 -22.34 -8.58 -2.31
N SER A 152 -22.97 -8.88 -1.18
CA SER A 152 -24.27 -8.32 -0.80
C SER A 152 -24.21 -7.75 0.62
N TRP A 153 -25.18 -6.95 1.03
CA TRP A 153 -25.29 -6.49 2.42
C TRP A 153 -25.42 -7.64 3.43
N ALA A 154 -25.94 -8.79 3.00
CA ALA A 154 -26.00 -10.00 3.82
C ALA A 154 -24.67 -10.78 3.85
N SER A 155 -23.76 -10.53 2.90
CA SER A 155 -22.53 -11.30 2.68
C SER A 155 -21.35 -10.42 2.23
N GLY A 156 -21.13 -9.28 2.88
CA GLY A 156 -20.15 -8.27 2.44
C GLY A 156 -18.68 -8.71 2.41
N TRP A 157 -18.38 -9.87 3.02
CA TRP A 157 -17.04 -10.49 3.05
C TRP A 157 -16.86 -11.63 2.05
N GLN A 158 -17.90 -11.98 1.30
CA GLN A 158 -17.87 -13.05 0.30
C GLN A 158 -18.00 -12.41 -1.08
N GLY A 159 -17.09 -12.75 -2.00
CA GLY A 159 -17.05 -12.17 -3.36
C GLY A 159 -15.79 -11.37 -3.64
N TYR A 160 -15.74 -10.75 -4.82
CA TYR A 160 -14.52 -10.20 -5.41
C TYR A 160 -14.48 -8.67 -5.47
N GLY A 161 -15.61 -7.98 -5.31
CA GLY A 161 -15.66 -6.52 -5.46
C GLY A 161 -15.12 -5.77 -4.25
N THR A 162 -14.92 -4.46 -4.39
CA THR A 162 -14.51 -3.58 -3.28
C THR A 162 -15.55 -2.51 -2.97
N ASN A 163 -15.66 -2.14 -1.69
CA ASN A 163 -16.44 -0.99 -1.22
C ASN A 163 -15.57 0.23 -0.92
N LEU A 164 -14.25 0.17 -1.14
CA LEU A 164 -13.34 1.30 -0.92
C LEU A 164 -13.82 2.59 -1.61
N PRO A 165 -14.24 2.57 -2.90
CA PRO A 165 -14.71 3.79 -3.55
C PRO A 165 -15.95 4.39 -2.89
N ALA A 166 -16.91 3.57 -2.44
CA ALA A 166 -18.05 4.05 -1.67
C ALA A 166 -17.60 4.66 -0.35
N PHE A 167 -16.67 4.04 0.38
CA PHE A 167 -16.16 4.59 1.64
C PHE A 167 -15.59 6.00 1.48
N ILE A 168 -14.67 6.19 0.52
CA ILE A 168 -13.83 7.41 0.44
C ILE A 168 -14.45 8.54 -0.39
N SER A 169 -15.59 8.31 -1.03
CA SER A 169 -16.25 9.31 -1.87
C SER A 169 -17.25 10.14 -1.06
N PRO A 170 -17.45 11.42 -1.41
CA PRO A 170 -18.34 12.32 -0.68
C PRO A 170 -19.79 11.82 -0.66
N ASN A 171 -20.46 12.03 0.47
CA ASN A 171 -21.85 11.61 0.63
C ASN A 171 -22.80 12.44 -0.23
N GLY A 172 -23.63 11.80 -1.05
CA GLY A 172 -24.65 12.49 -1.85
C GLY A 172 -24.08 13.43 -2.91
N LEU A 173 -22.93 13.09 -3.50
CA LEU A 173 -22.29 13.88 -4.55
C LEU A 173 -23.20 14.06 -5.77
N THR A 174 -23.29 15.32 -6.21
CA THR A 174 -23.76 15.72 -7.53
C THR A 174 -22.55 16.23 -8.32
N ASP A 175 -22.06 15.44 -9.27
CA ASP A 175 -20.94 15.80 -10.14
C ASP A 175 -21.48 16.28 -11.52
N PRO A 176 -21.38 17.57 -11.86
CA PRO A 176 -21.83 18.08 -13.16
C PRO A 176 -21.10 17.49 -14.36
N ALA A 177 -19.89 16.96 -14.16
CA ALA A 177 -19.11 16.32 -15.23
C ALA A 177 -19.49 14.85 -15.44
N GLU A 178 -20.34 14.28 -14.58
CA GLU A 178 -20.76 12.87 -14.63
C GLU A 178 -19.57 11.88 -14.69
N VAL A 179 -18.48 12.19 -13.99
CA VAL A 179 -17.31 11.30 -13.87
C VAL A 179 -17.40 10.49 -12.58
N PHE A 180 -17.71 11.18 -11.48
CA PHE A 180 -17.77 10.61 -10.13
C PHE A 180 -19.21 10.50 -9.64
N LYS A 181 -19.41 9.65 -8.63
CA LYS A 181 -20.67 9.53 -7.91
C LYS A 181 -20.44 9.47 -6.41
N GLY A 182 -21.53 9.65 -5.66
CA GLY A 182 -21.47 9.73 -4.21
C GLY A 182 -21.05 8.42 -3.52
N GLY A 183 -20.56 8.57 -2.30
CA GLY A 183 -20.23 7.49 -1.38
C GLY A 183 -20.70 7.81 0.04
N TRP A 184 -19.89 7.48 1.04
CA TRP A 184 -20.26 7.53 2.46
C TRP A 184 -19.52 8.64 3.23
N GLY A 185 -18.56 9.30 2.60
CA GLY A 185 -17.87 10.48 3.13
C GLY A 185 -16.79 10.19 4.18
N PHE A 186 -16.19 8.99 4.17
CA PHE A 186 -15.04 8.67 5.03
C PHE A 186 -13.72 9.17 4.43
N GLY A 187 -12.71 9.30 5.28
CA GLY A 187 -11.34 9.64 4.86
C GLY A 187 -11.21 10.96 4.10
N PRO A 188 -11.81 12.08 4.57
CA PRO A 188 -11.58 13.38 3.95
C PRO A 188 -10.09 13.73 3.95
N VAL A 189 -9.61 14.35 2.88
CA VAL A 189 -8.21 14.70 2.72
C VAL A 189 -7.89 15.94 3.53
N ARG A 190 -6.91 15.87 4.43
CA ARG A 190 -6.50 17.04 5.22
C ARG A 190 -5.94 18.15 4.31
N GLN A 191 -6.23 19.41 4.65
CA GLN A 191 -5.68 20.59 3.96
C GLN A 191 -4.14 20.55 3.88
N ALA A 192 -3.47 20.07 4.93
CA ALA A 192 -2.01 19.91 4.93
C ALA A 192 -1.49 18.90 3.88
N ALA A 193 -2.30 17.94 3.42
CA ALA A 193 -1.95 17.03 2.33
C ALA A 193 -2.24 17.61 0.95
N TYR A 194 -3.17 18.56 0.84
CA TYR A 194 -3.36 19.36 -0.37
C TYR A 194 -2.21 20.36 -0.56
N ALA A 195 -1.81 21.04 0.53
CA ALA A 195 -0.80 22.09 0.50
C ALA A 195 0.64 21.63 0.19
N VAL A 196 0.91 20.33 0.09
CA VAL A 196 2.26 19.86 -0.26
C VAL A 196 2.55 19.92 -1.76
N TYR A 197 1.53 19.97 -2.61
CA TYR A 197 1.74 20.00 -4.07
C TYR A 197 2.23 21.38 -4.50
N GLU A 198 3.20 21.39 -5.41
CA GLU A 198 3.71 22.62 -6.02
C GLU A 198 2.78 23.08 -7.13
N ASP A 199 2.87 24.35 -7.52
CA ASP A 199 2.16 24.86 -8.68
C ASP A 199 2.61 24.11 -9.95
N GLY A 200 1.66 23.73 -10.80
CA GLY A 200 1.91 22.90 -11.99
C GLY A 200 2.11 21.39 -11.73
N ASP A 201 2.06 20.91 -10.49
CA ASP A 201 2.14 19.46 -10.21
C ASP A 201 0.81 18.76 -10.57
N THR A 202 0.82 18.01 -11.67
CA THR A 202 -0.39 17.34 -12.20
C THR A 202 -0.95 16.26 -11.27
N ARG A 203 -0.15 15.79 -10.30
CA ARG A 203 -0.61 14.78 -9.33
C ARG A 203 -1.63 15.33 -8.35
N LEU A 204 -1.69 16.64 -8.13
CA LEU A 204 -2.73 17.23 -7.29
C LEU A 204 -4.12 16.89 -7.84
N ALA A 205 -4.34 17.20 -9.11
CA ALA A 205 -5.59 16.94 -9.81
C ALA A 205 -5.86 15.44 -9.99
N GLY A 206 -4.83 14.60 -10.05
CA GLY A 206 -4.96 13.13 -10.09
C GLY A 206 -5.13 12.47 -8.72
N SER A 207 -4.83 13.17 -7.62
CA SER A 207 -4.87 12.59 -6.25
C SER A 207 -6.06 13.05 -5.43
N ILE A 208 -6.51 14.29 -5.60
CA ILE A 208 -7.51 14.93 -4.76
C ILE A 208 -8.61 15.53 -5.62
N ASN A 209 -9.86 15.20 -5.30
CA ASN A 209 -11.03 15.93 -5.77
C ASN A 209 -11.34 17.04 -4.76
N ALA A 210 -11.52 18.27 -5.23
CA ALA A 210 -12.02 19.40 -4.45
C ALA A 210 -13.45 19.71 -4.90
N TRP A 211 -14.41 19.56 -4.01
CA TRP A 211 -15.83 19.72 -4.34
C TRP A 211 -16.36 21.04 -3.78
N PRO A 212 -17.12 21.82 -4.57
CA PRO A 212 -17.71 23.06 -4.09
C PRO A 212 -18.78 22.80 -3.03
N GLU A 213 -19.01 23.79 -2.16
CA GLU A 213 -20.09 23.73 -1.18
C GLU A 213 -21.44 23.52 -1.88
N GLY A 214 -22.27 22.64 -1.32
CA GLY A 214 -23.58 22.31 -1.87
C GLY A 214 -23.59 21.23 -2.95
N SER A 215 -22.44 20.76 -3.45
CA SER A 215 -22.41 19.63 -4.40
C SER A 215 -22.43 18.25 -3.72
N TYR A 216 -22.33 18.20 -2.39
CA TYR A 216 -22.40 16.98 -1.58
C TYR A 216 -22.91 17.33 -0.17
N THR A 217 -23.21 16.32 0.65
CA THR A 217 -23.55 16.48 2.08
C THR A 217 -22.29 16.32 2.94
N PRO A 218 -21.87 17.36 3.68
CA PRO A 218 -20.75 17.27 4.60
C PRO A 218 -20.95 16.20 5.68
N ARG A 219 -19.86 15.54 6.07
CA ARG A 219 -19.79 14.57 7.19
C ARG A 219 -18.80 15.08 8.24
N PHE A 220 -18.61 14.30 9.32
CA PHE A 220 -17.68 14.65 10.39
C PHE A 220 -16.26 14.90 9.84
N GLN A 221 -15.62 15.98 10.28
CA GLN A 221 -14.27 16.38 9.83
C GLN A 221 -14.14 16.66 8.33
N ASP A 222 -15.23 17.08 7.68
CA ASP A 222 -15.23 17.48 6.28
C ASP A 222 -14.24 18.63 6.00
N THR A 223 -13.67 18.60 4.80
CA THR A 223 -12.67 19.58 4.33
C THR A 223 -12.97 20.11 2.92
N GLY A 224 -14.00 19.59 2.25
CA GLY A 224 -14.20 19.80 0.81
C GLY A 224 -13.27 18.97 -0.08
N LEU A 225 -12.31 18.25 0.50
CA LEU A 225 -11.29 17.51 -0.22
C LEU A 225 -11.46 16.00 -0.01
N PHE A 226 -11.51 15.25 -1.10
CA PHE A 226 -11.69 13.79 -1.09
C PHE A 226 -10.66 13.11 -1.97
N MET A 227 -10.34 11.85 -1.66
CA MET A 227 -9.37 11.08 -2.43
C MET A 227 -9.91 10.82 -3.83
N ARG A 228 -9.25 11.33 -4.87
CA ARG A 228 -9.60 11.03 -6.26
C ARG A 228 -9.15 9.64 -6.68
N LYS A 229 -7.96 9.22 -6.25
CA LYS A 229 -7.50 7.85 -6.42
C LYS A 229 -8.54 6.92 -5.80
N TYR A 230 -9.01 5.95 -6.57
CA TYR A 230 -10.03 5.00 -6.15
C TYR A 230 -11.39 5.61 -5.75
N SER A 231 -11.68 6.88 -6.10
CA SER A 231 -13.02 7.45 -5.93
C SER A 231 -14.06 6.65 -6.69
N ALA A 232 -15.31 6.70 -6.21
CA ALA A 232 -16.45 6.12 -6.88
C ALA A 232 -16.68 6.81 -8.22
N ARG A 233 -16.48 6.06 -9.31
CA ARG A 233 -16.70 6.51 -10.68
C ARG A 233 -17.99 5.91 -11.23
N ILE A 234 -18.62 6.63 -12.15
CA ILE A 234 -19.79 6.12 -12.87
C ILE A 234 -19.36 4.95 -13.75
N GLY A 235 -20.15 3.86 -13.74
CA GLY A 235 -19.89 2.65 -14.53
C GLY A 235 -18.95 1.62 -13.88
N TYR A 236 -18.31 1.93 -12.75
CA TYR A 236 -17.24 1.10 -12.16
C TYR A 236 -17.76 0.04 -11.17
N ASN A 237 -19.07 -0.22 -11.15
CA ASN A 237 -19.73 -1.18 -10.26
C ASN A 237 -21.06 -1.67 -10.87
N PRO A 238 -21.04 -2.24 -12.09
CA PRO A 238 -22.26 -2.65 -12.79
C PRO A 238 -23.06 -3.71 -11.99
N PRO A 239 -24.38 -3.81 -12.22
CA PRO A 239 -25.22 -4.88 -11.65
C PRO A 239 -24.70 -6.28 -12.05
N PRO A 240 -25.04 -7.36 -11.31
CA PRO A 240 -26.19 -7.50 -10.41
C PRO A 240 -25.89 -7.38 -8.90
N GLY A 241 -24.62 -7.20 -8.50
CA GLY A 241 -24.26 -7.08 -7.07
C GLY A 241 -24.80 -5.80 -6.43
N ASP A 242 -24.79 -5.75 -5.09
CA ASP A 242 -25.07 -4.51 -4.35
C ASP A 242 -24.02 -3.45 -4.72
N GLN A 243 -24.44 -2.43 -5.47
CA GLN A 243 -23.56 -1.54 -6.19
C GLN A 243 -22.43 -0.95 -5.32
N ASP A 244 -22.74 -0.43 -4.13
CA ASP A 244 -21.73 0.18 -3.26
C ASP A 244 -20.67 -0.81 -2.74
N LEU A 245 -20.96 -2.12 -2.79
CA LEU A 245 -20.06 -3.17 -2.33
C LEU A 245 -19.20 -3.79 -3.43
N ASN A 246 -19.49 -3.48 -4.70
CA ASN A 246 -19.00 -4.22 -5.86
C ASN A 246 -18.32 -3.33 -6.89
N TYR A 247 -17.50 -2.37 -6.46
CA TYR A 247 -16.62 -1.69 -7.41
C TYR A 247 -15.57 -2.67 -7.95
N CYS A 248 -15.26 -2.54 -9.25
CA CYS A 248 -14.38 -3.45 -9.98
C CYS A 248 -12.96 -2.91 -10.21
N ASN A 249 -12.69 -1.65 -9.88
CA ASN A 249 -11.36 -1.09 -10.07
C ASN A 249 -10.36 -1.69 -9.07
N ASN A 250 -9.25 -2.18 -9.59
CA ASN A 250 -8.20 -2.83 -8.82
C ASN A 250 -7.52 -1.89 -7.84
N VAL A 251 -7.07 -2.46 -6.73
CA VAL A 251 -6.19 -1.77 -5.79
C VAL A 251 -4.75 -2.07 -6.16
N ARG A 252 -4.00 -1.05 -6.59
CA ARG A 252 -2.57 -1.18 -6.91
C ARG A 252 -1.79 -1.31 -5.61
N ILE A 253 -1.18 -2.47 -5.39
CA ILE A 253 -0.40 -2.78 -4.18
C ILE A 253 1.03 -2.32 -4.36
N PHE A 254 1.65 -2.62 -5.50
CA PHE A 254 3.02 -2.21 -5.84
C PHE A 254 3.03 -1.58 -7.23
N ARG A 255 3.79 -0.49 -7.37
CA ARG A 255 3.99 0.19 -8.65
C ARG A 255 5.40 0.73 -8.79
N PHE A 256 5.82 0.94 -10.03
CA PHE A 256 7.20 1.25 -10.40
C PHE A 256 7.75 2.53 -9.75
N ALA A 257 6.92 3.56 -9.55
CA ALA A 257 7.35 4.75 -8.83
C ALA A 257 7.86 4.46 -7.41
N GLU A 258 7.33 3.43 -6.75
CA GLU A 258 7.79 3.00 -5.43
C GLU A 258 9.18 2.38 -5.51
N ALA A 259 9.52 1.66 -6.58
CA ALA A 259 10.88 1.15 -6.78
C ALA A 259 11.89 2.31 -6.91
N LEU A 260 11.57 3.31 -7.74
CA LEU A 260 12.41 4.51 -7.90
C LEU A 260 12.65 5.23 -6.57
N LEU A 261 11.60 5.44 -5.78
CA LEU A 261 11.70 6.16 -4.51
C LEU A 261 12.26 5.30 -3.37
N ASN A 262 12.11 3.97 -3.40
CA ASN A 262 12.80 3.06 -2.49
C ASN A 262 14.32 3.07 -2.78
N TYR A 263 14.72 3.05 -4.06
CA TYR A 263 16.12 3.15 -4.45
C TYR A 263 16.75 4.48 -4.02
N ALA A 264 16.10 5.60 -4.34
CA ALA A 264 16.58 6.92 -3.95
C ALA A 264 16.73 7.05 -2.43
N GLU A 265 15.76 6.52 -1.68
CA GLU A 265 15.81 6.46 -0.22
C GLU A 265 16.99 5.62 0.30
N LEU A 266 17.22 4.42 -0.24
CA LEU A 266 18.35 3.58 0.16
C LEU A 266 19.69 4.30 -0.02
N VAL A 267 19.87 4.99 -1.14
CA VAL A 267 21.10 5.71 -1.43
C VAL A 267 21.25 6.94 -0.52
N VAL A 268 20.23 7.80 -0.43
CA VAL A 268 20.36 9.11 0.22
C VAL A 268 20.17 9.05 1.74
N ILE A 269 19.18 8.29 2.21
CA ILE A 269 18.80 8.24 3.62
C ILE A 269 19.60 7.14 4.35
N HIS A 270 19.88 6.03 3.67
CA HIS A 270 20.57 4.88 4.25
C HIS A 270 22.01 4.70 3.76
N GLY A 271 22.54 5.67 3.00
CA GLY A 271 23.96 5.73 2.63
C GLY A 271 24.43 4.58 1.73
N GLN A 272 23.52 3.91 1.02
CA GLN A 272 23.91 2.89 0.07
C GLN A 272 24.59 3.52 -1.15
N THR A 273 25.56 2.81 -1.71
CA THR A 273 26.25 3.25 -2.93
C THR A 273 25.34 3.09 -4.15
N GLU A 274 25.45 4.00 -5.10
CA GLU A 274 24.80 3.88 -6.40
C GLU A 274 25.27 2.59 -7.11
N VAL A 275 24.35 1.95 -7.84
CA VAL A 275 24.52 0.62 -8.44
C VAL A 275 24.34 0.77 -9.93
N ASN A 276 25.26 0.21 -10.73
CA ASN A 276 25.21 0.20 -12.19
C ASN A 276 24.95 1.57 -12.86
N GLY A 277 25.36 2.66 -12.22
CA GLY A 277 25.20 4.03 -12.73
C GLY A 277 23.81 4.64 -12.55
N LEU A 278 22.87 3.94 -11.90
CA LEU A 278 21.58 4.51 -11.49
C LEU A 278 21.81 5.42 -10.27
N SER A 279 21.46 6.70 -10.39
CA SER A 279 21.60 7.66 -9.29
C SER A 279 20.27 7.94 -8.58
N ALA A 280 20.33 8.26 -7.29
CA ALA A 280 19.14 8.69 -6.54
C ALA A 280 18.50 9.95 -7.16
N GLN A 281 19.34 10.85 -7.67
CA GLN A 281 18.92 12.05 -8.39
C GLN A 281 18.11 11.69 -9.65
N SER A 282 18.59 10.74 -10.46
CA SER A 282 17.87 10.31 -11.66
C SER A 282 16.52 9.67 -11.35
N CYS A 283 16.40 8.91 -10.25
CA CYS A 283 15.13 8.35 -9.80
C CYS A 283 14.13 9.43 -9.40
N LEU A 284 14.57 10.44 -8.63
CA LEU A 284 13.73 11.57 -8.24
C LEU A 284 13.31 12.40 -9.46
N ASP A 285 14.24 12.68 -10.37
CA ASP A 285 13.98 13.46 -11.58
C ASP A 285 12.97 12.78 -12.51
N ARG A 286 12.97 11.44 -12.61
CA ARG A 286 11.95 10.70 -13.38
C ARG A 286 10.55 10.93 -12.84
N ILE A 287 10.37 10.83 -11.52
CA ILE A 287 9.07 11.07 -10.86
C ILE A 287 8.60 12.51 -11.13
N ARG A 288 9.49 13.47 -10.90
CA ARG A 288 9.17 14.89 -11.07
C ARG A 288 8.91 15.23 -12.53
N LYS A 289 9.70 14.73 -13.47
CA LYS A 289 9.46 14.94 -14.90
C LYS A 289 8.06 14.47 -15.32
N ARG A 290 7.61 13.30 -14.84
CA ARG A 290 6.24 12.83 -15.08
C ARG A 290 5.22 13.76 -14.44
N ALA A 291 5.44 14.16 -13.18
CA ALA A 291 4.50 14.99 -12.42
C ALA A 291 4.28 16.39 -13.04
N PHE A 292 5.31 17.00 -13.63
CA PHE A 292 5.23 18.35 -14.20
C PHE A 292 5.12 18.38 -15.73
N GLY A 293 5.27 17.23 -16.40
CA GLY A 293 5.29 17.14 -17.86
C GLY A 293 6.53 17.75 -18.52
N ALA A 294 7.49 18.21 -17.73
CA ALA A 294 8.75 18.82 -18.14
C ALA A 294 9.82 18.58 -17.06
N ASP A 295 11.09 18.82 -17.40
CA ASP A 295 12.17 18.70 -16.43
C ASP A 295 11.96 19.70 -15.28
N ASN A 296 11.82 19.18 -14.06
CA ASN A 296 11.62 19.97 -12.85
C ASN A 296 12.48 19.42 -11.71
N SER A 297 13.80 19.38 -11.94
CA SER A 297 14.76 18.76 -11.02
C SER A 297 14.93 19.57 -9.73
N ILE A 298 15.05 18.85 -8.61
CA ILE A 298 15.46 19.38 -7.31
C ILE A 298 16.50 18.43 -6.70
N PRO A 299 17.37 18.89 -5.78
CA PRO A 299 18.38 18.02 -5.17
C PRO A 299 17.74 16.83 -4.45
N ALA A 300 18.27 15.63 -4.65
CA ALA A 300 17.87 14.42 -3.93
C ALA A 300 18.38 14.43 -2.48
N THR A 301 17.76 15.24 -1.63
CA THR A 301 17.97 15.21 -0.17
C THR A 301 16.97 14.29 0.52
N ALA A 302 17.25 13.93 1.78
CA ALA A 302 16.33 13.13 2.59
C ALA A 302 14.93 13.78 2.68
N GLU A 303 14.87 15.09 2.88
CA GLU A 303 13.62 15.86 2.96
C GLU A 303 12.86 15.81 1.64
N ASN A 304 13.55 16.03 0.52
CA ASN A 304 12.91 16.03 -0.80
C ASN A 304 12.39 14.64 -1.17
N ILE A 305 13.12 13.57 -0.88
CA ILE A 305 12.63 12.19 -1.12
C ILE A 305 11.42 11.87 -0.25
N LYS A 306 11.46 12.20 1.05
CA LYS A 306 10.31 11.98 1.96
C LYS A 306 9.07 12.78 1.53
N LEU A 307 9.27 14.01 1.04
CA LEU A 307 8.20 14.86 0.52
C LEU A 307 7.65 14.33 -0.82
N GLU A 308 8.53 13.88 -1.71
CA GLU A 308 8.14 13.30 -3.00
C GLU A 308 7.31 12.04 -2.79
N ARG A 309 7.71 11.15 -1.86
CA ARG A 309 6.90 9.99 -1.46
C ARG A 309 5.52 10.39 -0.94
N ARG A 310 5.41 11.50 -0.19
CA ARG A 310 4.11 11.99 0.31
C ARG A 310 3.19 12.44 -0.82
N ARG A 311 3.72 13.13 -1.83
CA ARG A 311 2.96 13.60 -3.01
C ARG A 311 2.58 12.43 -3.91
N GLU A 312 3.56 11.59 -4.20
CA GLU A 312 3.40 10.48 -5.12
C GLU A 312 2.37 9.47 -4.60
N PHE A 313 2.46 9.10 -3.32
CA PHE A 313 1.70 8.00 -2.73
C PHE A 313 0.54 8.42 -1.81
N LEU A 314 0.06 9.66 -1.92
CA LEU A 314 -1.11 10.10 -1.14
C LEU A 314 -2.27 9.14 -1.37
N GLY A 315 -2.84 8.62 -0.28
CA GLY A 315 -3.98 7.69 -0.29
C GLY A 315 -3.65 6.22 -0.57
N GLU A 316 -2.37 5.85 -0.75
CA GLU A 316 -1.95 4.48 -1.09
C GLU A 316 -1.49 3.67 0.13
N GLY A 317 -1.88 4.08 1.34
CA GLY A 317 -1.68 3.30 2.58
C GLY A 317 -0.25 3.27 3.15
N MET A 318 0.69 4.06 2.62
CA MET A 318 2.10 4.03 3.04
C MET A 318 2.50 5.09 4.08
N ARG A 319 1.83 6.25 4.08
CA ARG A 319 2.31 7.44 4.81
C ARG A 319 2.54 7.23 6.30
N PHE A 320 1.64 6.50 6.98
CA PHE A 320 1.81 6.21 8.41
C PHE A 320 3.10 5.44 8.67
N TRP A 321 3.29 4.34 7.94
CA TRP A 321 4.45 3.45 8.10
C TRP A 321 5.76 4.12 7.71
N ASP A 322 5.74 4.96 6.67
CA ASP A 322 6.88 5.81 6.29
C ASP A 322 7.29 6.76 7.43
N ILE A 323 6.34 7.47 8.03
CA ILE A 323 6.62 8.35 9.18
C ILE A 323 7.20 7.55 10.37
N VAL A 324 6.58 6.42 10.71
CA VAL A 324 7.00 5.57 11.83
C VAL A 324 8.43 5.05 11.63
N ARG A 325 8.73 4.50 10.46
CA ARG A 325 10.06 3.91 10.20
C ARG A 325 11.16 4.97 10.05
N TRP A 326 10.84 6.18 9.62
CA TRP A 326 11.80 7.28 9.62
C TRP A 326 12.05 7.89 11.00
N GLY A 327 11.14 7.66 11.96
CA GLY A 327 11.21 8.30 13.27
C GLY A 327 10.69 9.75 13.28
N ASP A 328 10.02 10.19 12.21
CA ASP A 328 9.43 11.54 12.11
C ASP A 328 8.06 11.61 12.82
N THR A 329 7.89 10.85 13.91
CA THR A 329 6.58 10.54 14.52
C THR A 329 5.88 11.74 15.14
N SER A 330 6.57 12.87 15.33
CA SER A 330 5.94 14.15 15.68
C SER A 330 4.89 14.59 14.65
N LEU A 331 5.03 14.17 13.38
CA LEU A 331 4.06 14.42 12.31
C LEU A 331 2.76 13.63 12.49
N LEU A 332 2.71 12.66 13.40
CA LEU A 332 1.49 11.90 13.73
C LEU A 332 0.67 12.59 14.83
N ASN A 333 1.23 13.59 15.51
CA ASN A 333 0.45 14.44 16.42
C ASN A 333 -0.50 15.33 15.62
N ASP A 334 -1.72 15.53 16.12
CA ASP A 334 -2.74 16.37 15.48
C ASP A 334 -3.64 16.98 16.55
N ASN A 335 -4.09 18.21 16.32
CA ASN A 335 -5.04 18.90 17.19
C ASN A 335 -6.04 19.68 16.33
N ASP A 336 -7.19 19.04 16.12
CA ASP A 336 -8.33 19.57 15.40
C ASP A 336 -9.40 20.00 16.41
N ALA A 337 -9.19 21.20 16.96
CA ALA A 337 -10.05 21.78 17.99
C ALA A 337 -11.50 21.99 17.50
N ALA A 338 -11.70 22.26 16.21
CA ALA A 338 -13.03 22.43 15.61
C ALA A 338 -13.89 21.17 15.71
N HIS A 339 -13.25 20.00 15.81
CA HIS A 339 -13.91 18.69 15.90
C HIS A 339 -13.62 17.96 17.22
N ASN A 340 -13.06 18.65 18.23
CA ASN A 340 -12.65 18.07 19.51
C ASN A 340 -11.78 16.82 19.35
N SER A 341 -10.89 16.81 18.36
CA SER A 341 -10.05 15.66 18.02
C SER A 341 -8.58 15.98 18.29
N VAL A 342 -8.01 15.33 19.30
CA VAL A 342 -6.58 15.43 19.62
C VAL A 342 -5.96 14.05 19.46
N ARG A 343 -4.87 13.97 18.71
CA ARG A 343 -4.07 12.76 18.54
C ARG A 343 -2.65 13.04 19.04
N THR A 344 -2.19 12.22 19.97
CA THR A 344 -0.82 12.25 20.46
C THR A 344 -0.17 10.89 20.22
N TRP A 345 0.94 10.89 19.51
CA TRP A 345 1.75 9.71 19.25
C TRP A 345 2.44 9.23 20.52
N ASN A 346 2.42 7.90 20.71
CA ASN A 346 3.30 7.19 21.62
C ASN A 346 3.90 6.01 20.85
N ASP A 347 5.14 5.63 21.15
CA ASP A 347 5.86 4.63 20.34
C ASP A 347 5.19 3.26 20.28
N TYR A 348 4.41 2.88 21.31
CA TYR A 348 3.64 1.64 21.27
C TYR A 348 2.51 1.65 20.24
N MET A 349 2.05 2.84 19.81
CA MET A 349 1.00 3.00 18.79
C MET A 349 1.48 2.65 17.39
N LYS A 350 2.76 2.28 17.21
CA LYS A 350 3.21 1.62 15.98
C LYS A 350 2.49 0.30 15.74
N TYR A 351 1.98 -0.33 16.80
CA TYR A 351 1.09 -1.48 16.72
C TYR A 351 -0.30 -1.12 17.22
N LEU A 352 -1.30 -1.69 16.57
CA LEU A 352 -2.68 -1.72 17.04
C LEU A 352 -2.81 -2.66 18.26
N PRO A 353 -3.81 -2.43 19.12
CA PRO A 353 -4.17 -3.42 20.13
C PRO A 353 -4.61 -4.72 19.45
N ILE A 354 -4.21 -5.86 20.03
CA ILE A 354 -4.78 -7.15 19.67
C ILE A 354 -6.28 -7.10 20.01
N PRO A 355 -7.17 -7.54 19.10
CA PRO A 355 -8.62 -7.50 19.36
C PRO A 355 -8.98 -8.27 20.63
N GLN A 356 -9.75 -7.64 21.52
CA GLN A 356 -10.12 -8.24 22.81
C GLN A 356 -10.76 -9.63 22.66
N GLY A 357 -11.58 -9.83 21.63
CA GLY A 357 -12.20 -11.13 21.36
C GLY A 357 -11.20 -12.25 21.05
N GLU A 358 -10.01 -11.95 20.53
CA GLU A 358 -8.95 -12.95 20.31
C GLU A 358 -8.19 -13.25 21.61
N LEU A 359 -7.96 -12.25 22.48
CA LEU A 359 -7.41 -12.46 23.82
C LEU A 359 -8.35 -13.35 24.65
N ASP A 360 -9.64 -13.04 24.67
CA ASP A 360 -10.64 -13.76 25.46
C ASP A 360 -10.76 -15.23 25.04
N LYS A 361 -10.68 -15.52 23.73
CA LYS A 361 -10.74 -16.89 23.19
C LYS A 361 -9.54 -17.75 23.60
N THR A 362 -8.37 -17.14 23.80
CA THR A 362 -7.11 -17.85 24.07
C THR A 362 -6.76 -17.88 25.56
N LYS A 363 -7.50 -17.12 26.39
CA LYS A 363 -7.31 -17.03 27.83
C LYS A 363 -7.34 -18.39 28.54
N GLY A 364 -6.32 -18.66 29.36
CA GLY A 364 -6.18 -19.91 30.11
C GLY A 364 -5.79 -21.11 29.26
N THR A 365 -5.46 -20.92 27.98
CA THR A 365 -4.91 -21.97 27.11
C THR A 365 -3.38 -21.91 27.10
N GLU A 366 -2.72 -22.96 26.60
CA GLU A 366 -1.26 -22.93 26.38
C GLU A 366 -0.83 -21.92 25.30
N TYR A 367 -1.77 -21.40 24.51
CA TYR A 367 -1.58 -20.41 23.45
C TYR A 367 -2.18 -19.04 23.82
N GLU A 368 -2.32 -18.75 25.11
CA GLU A 368 -2.85 -17.48 25.59
C GLU A 368 -2.08 -16.30 24.98
N LEU A 369 -2.82 -15.40 24.32
CA LEU A 369 -2.26 -14.22 23.67
C LEU A 369 -1.97 -13.13 24.70
N GLU A 370 -0.81 -12.51 24.56
CA GLU A 370 -0.45 -11.33 25.33
C GLU A 370 -0.75 -10.06 24.52
N GLN A 371 -1.36 -9.08 25.17
CA GLN A 371 -1.56 -7.76 24.58
C GLN A 371 -0.22 -7.06 24.30
N ASN A 372 -0.19 -6.23 23.26
CA ASN A 372 0.93 -5.33 22.98
C ASN A 372 1.13 -4.33 24.13
N THR A 373 2.37 -4.19 24.59
CA THR A 373 2.73 -3.25 25.68
C THR A 373 2.22 -1.85 25.38
N GLY A 374 1.54 -1.21 26.35
CA GLY A 374 0.98 0.13 26.23
C GLY A 374 -0.51 0.18 25.90
N TRP A 375 -1.09 -0.94 25.45
CA TRP A 375 -2.52 -1.13 25.34
C TRP A 375 -3.06 -1.87 26.58
N ASN A 376 -4.25 -1.48 27.04
CA ASN A 376 -4.92 -2.06 28.21
C ASN A 376 -6.00 -3.07 27.81
#